data_AF-A0A2N5J299-F1
#
_entry.id   AF-A0A2N5J299-F1
#
_cell.length_a   1.000
_cell.length_b   1.000
_cell.length_c   1.000
_cell.angle_alpha   90.00
_cell.angle_beta   90.00
_cell.angle_gamma   90.00
#
_symmetry.space_group_name_H-M   'P 1'
#
loop_
_entity.id
_entity.type
_entity.pdbx_description
1 polymer ?
#
loop_
_entity_poly.entity_id
_entity_poly.type
_entity_poly.pdbx_seq_one_letter_code
_entity_poly.pdbx_strand_id
1 'polypeptide(L)'
;MTGIAIQLLACVLLAWLGADPAAPLRACAGLLCGAGIQLAFALVRPGSLGFGDVTASALVGCAVGVFGPAAFVLWWLGMAALGMPWLAAWSRYTKRRPGIDVRAPFVPVIVAAGLFAVLATLV
;
A
#
# COMPACT_ATOMS: atom_id res chain seq x y z
N MET A 1 -4.29 6.91 11.03
CA MET A 1 -5.73 6.82 11.35
C MET A 1 -6.50 8.00 10.74
N THR A 2 -6.13 9.25 11.02
CA THR A 2 -6.78 10.45 10.46
C THR A 2 -6.84 10.47 8.92
N GLY A 3 -5.75 10.09 8.23
CA GLY A 3 -5.74 10.04 6.76
C GLY A 3 -6.74 9.04 6.16
N ILE A 4 -6.87 7.86 6.75
CA ILE A 4 -7.86 6.84 6.34
C ILE A 4 -9.27 7.36 6.58
N ALA A 5 -9.53 7.95 7.75
CA ALA A 5 -10.86 8.49 8.07
C ALA A 5 -11.27 9.58 7.07
N ILE A 6 -10.33 10.46 6.70
CA ILE A 6 -10.56 11.49 5.68
C ILE A 6 -10.83 10.86 4.30
N GLN A 7 -10.07 9.83 3.89
CA GLN A 7 -10.30 9.14 2.61
C GLN A 7 -11.68 8.47 2.54
N LEU A 8 -12.07 7.78 3.61
CA LEU A 8 -13.39 7.14 3.69
C LEU A 8 -14.51 8.18 3.69
N LEU A 9 -14.36 9.27 4.46
CA LEU A 9 -15.32 10.37 4.45
C LEU A 9 -15.46 10.97 3.05
N ALA A 10 -14.35 11.21 2.34
CA ALA A 10 -14.36 11.70 0.96
C ALA A 10 -15.08 10.72 0.02
N CYS A 11 -14.82 9.41 0.13
CA CYS A 11 -15.50 8.39 -0.68
C CYS A 11 -17.01 8.37 -0.40
N VAL A 12 -17.41 8.47 0.87
CA VAL A 12 -18.82 8.53 1.27
C VAL A 12 -19.48 9.79 0.71
N LEU A 13 -18.86 10.96 0.86
CA LEU A 13 -19.38 12.22 0.32
C LEU A 13 -19.53 12.16 -1.22
N LEU A 14 -18.55 11.62 -1.94
CA LEU A 14 -18.64 11.45 -3.39
C LEU A 14 -19.79 10.50 -3.79
N ALA A 15 -19.95 9.39 -3.07
CA ALA A 15 -21.08 8.47 -3.29
C ALA A 15 -22.43 9.17 -3.05
N TRP A 16 -22.55 9.97 -1.99
CA TRP A 16 -23.76 10.77 -1.70
C TRP A 16 -24.07 11.80 -2.79
N LEU A 17 -23.05 12.35 -3.45
CA LEU A 17 -23.20 13.30 -4.55
C LEU A 17 -23.62 12.64 -5.88
N GLY A 18 -23.91 11.33 -5.89
CA GLY A 18 -24.35 10.59 -7.07
C GLY A 18 -23.21 10.07 -7.94
N ALA A 19 -21.98 10.03 -7.42
CA ALA A 19 -20.89 9.27 -8.03
C ALA A 19 -21.08 7.76 -7.77
N ASP A 20 -19.99 7.00 -7.79
CA ASP A 20 -20.04 5.55 -7.62
C ASP A 20 -20.38 5.14 -6.17
N PRO A 21 -21.58 4.56 -5.90
CA PRO A 21 -22.01 4.19 -4.56
C PRO A 21 -21.22 3.00 -3.98
N ALA A 22 -20.54 2.22 -4.81
CA ALA A 22 -19.70 1.11 -4.37
C ALA A 22 -18.28 1.55 -3.97
N ALA A 23 -17.90 2.82 -4.21
CA ALA A 23 -16.58 3.34 -3.87
C ALA A 23 -16.20 3.18 -2.39
N PRO A 24 -17.05 3.50 -1.39
CA PRO A 24 -16.69 3.31 0.02
C PRO A 24 -16.45 1.84 0.37
N LEU A 25 -17.26 0.92 -0.19
CA LEU A 25 -17.10 -0.50 0.06
C LEU A 25 -15.78 -1.02 -0.50
N ARG A 26 -15.42 -0.64 -1.72
CA ARG A 26 -14.14 -1.05 -2.34
C ARG A 26 -12.95 -0.41 -1.63
N ALA A 27 -13.06 0.82 -1.15
CA ALA A 27 -12.05 1.47 -0.32
C ALA A 27 -11.83 0.69 0.99
N CYS A 28 -12.91 0.32 1.69
CA CYS A 28 -12.84 -0.52 2.89
C CYS A 28 -12.22 -1.89 2.60
N ALA A 29 -12.61 -2.53 1.49
CA ALA A 29 -12.02 -3.81 1.08
C ALA A 29 -10.52 -3.68 0.80
N GLY A 30 -10.11 -2.66 0.04
CA GLY A 30 -8.69 -2.40 -0.26
C GLY A 30 -7.88 -2.09 1.00
N LEU A 31 -8.45 -1.34 1.94
CA LEU A 31 -7.84 -1.09 3.25
C LEU A 31 -7.62 -2.39 4.03
N LEU A 32 -8.68 -3.18 4.20
CA LEU A 32 -8.66 -4.39 5.03
C LEU A 32 -7.74 -5.44 4.42
N CYS A 33 -7.84 -5.68 3.11
CA CYS A 33 -6.98 -6.62 2.40
C CYS A 33 -5.53 -6.12 2.37
N GLY A 34 -5.29 -4.84 2.07
CA GLY A 34 -3.94 -4.25 2.04
C GLY A 34 -3.23 -4.38 3.39
N ALA A 35 -3.89 -3.94 4.46
CA ALA A 35 -3.38 -4.05 5.82
C ALA A 35 -3.24 -5.52 6.26
N GLY A 36 -4.24 -6.35 5.99
CA GLY A 36 -4.29 -7.75 6.40
C GLY A 36 -3.19 -8.58 5.77
N ILE A 37 -2.94 -8.43 4.47
CA ILE A 37 -1.86 -9.13 3.77
C ILE A 37 -0.50 -8.64 4.30
N GLN A 38 -0.30 -7.33 4.47
CA GLN A 38 0.96 -6.79 4.97
C GLN A 38 1.24 -7.23 6.42
N LEU A 39 0.20 -7.28 7.25
CA LEU A 39 0.26 -7.80 8.61
C LEU A 39 0.58 -9.30 8.61
N ALA A 40 -0.06 -10.08 7.74
CA ALA A 40 0.24 -11.50 7.59
C ALA A 40 1.71 -11.74 7.25
N PHE A 41 2.29 -10.97 6.32
CA PHE A 41 3.73 -11.05 6.04
C PHE A 41 4.59 -10.71 7.25
N ALA A 42 4.22 -9.67 8.01
CA ALA A 42 4.93 -9.31 9.24
C ALA A 42 4.88 -10.42 10.31
N LEU A 43 3.76 -11.15 10.40
CA LEU A 43 3.58 -12.27 11.33
C LEU A 43 4.29 -13.55 10.89
N VAL A 44 4.27 -13.86 9.58
CA VAL A 44 4.96 -15.04 9.01
C VAL A 44 6.47 -14.92 9.18
N ARG A 45 7.02 -13.71 9.03
CA ARG A 45 8.45 -13.45 9.25
C ARG A 45 8.66 -12.24 10.16
N PRO A 46 8.65 -12.44 11.49
CA PRO A 46 8.84 -11.36 12.45
C PRO A 46 10.14 -10.59 12.19
N GLY A 47 10.06 -9.27 12.19
CA GLY A 47 11.18 -8.37 11.93
C GLY A 47 11.51 -8.10 10.45
N SER A 48 10.75 -8.69 9.51
CA SER A 48 10.88 -8.37 8.07
C SER A 48 10.15 -7.09 7.65
N LEU A 49 9.07 -6.73 8.37
CA LEU A 49 8.21 -5.58 8.09
C LEU A 49 7.93 -4.81 9.38
N GLY A 50 7.88 -3.48 9.27
CA GLY A 50 7.52 -2.61 10.37
C GLY A 50 6.00 -2.39 10.46
N PHE A 51 5.53 -1.99 11.64
CA PHE A 51 4.15 -1.51 11.81
C PHE A 51 3.83 -0.34 10.86
N GLY A 52 4.85 0.49 10.55
CA GLY A 52 4.76 1.54 9.55
C GLY A 52 4.32 1.02 8.17
N ASP A 53 4.86 -0.10 7.71
CA ASP A 53 4.53 -0.68 6.40
C ASP A 53 3.07 -1.18 6.37
N VAL A 54 2.59 -1.78 7.46
CA VAL A 54 1.18 -2.21 7.59
C VAL A 54 0.24 -1.02 7.54
N THR A 55 0.55 0.05 8.28
CA THR A 55 -0.28 1.26 8.28
C THR A 55 -0.23 2.01 6.95
N ALA A 56 0.91 2.03 6.28
CA ALA A 56 1.05 2.59 4.93
C ALA A 56 0.25 1.76 3.91
N SER A 57 0.31 0.43 4.00
CA SER A 57 -0.49 -0.47 3.16
C SER A 57 -1.99 -0.27 3.40
N ALA A 58 -2.43 -0.06 4.65
CA ALA A 58 -3.82 0.26 4.95
C ALA A 58 -4.27 1.57 4.26
N LEU A 59 -3.45 2.62 4.34
CA LEU A 59 -3.74 3.93 3.76
C LEU A 59 -3.73 3.89 2.22
N VAL A 60 -2.70 3.30 1.62
CA VAL A 60 -2.57 3.21 0.16
C VAL A 60 -3.61 2.22 -0.39
N GLY A 61 -3.83 1.08 0.28
CA GLY A 61 -4.85 0.11 -0.08
C GLY A 61 -6.26 0.68 -0.03
N CYS A 62 -6.56 1.58 0.92
CA CYS A 62 -7.81 2.32 0.95
C CYS A 62 -8.00 3.17 -0.31
N ALA A 63 -6.95 3.90 -0.73
CA ALA A 63 -6.99 4.74 -1.92
C ALA A 63 -7.06 3.93 -3.23
N VAL A 64 -6.19 2.93 -3.39
CA VAL A 64 -6.14 2.05 -4.56
C VAL A 64 -7.43 1.24 -4.70
N GLY A 65 -8.01 0.81 -3.58
CA GLY A 65 -9.26 0.04 -3.55
C GLY A 65 -10.43 0.75 -4.24
N VAL A 66 -10.48 2.09 -4.20
CA VAL A 66 -11.51 2.88 -4.90
C VAL A 66 -11.52 2.59 -6.41
N PHE A 67 -10.36 2.36 -7.01
CA PHE A 67 -10.19 2.06 -8.44
C PHE A 67 -10.48 0.60 -8.80
N GLY A 68 -10.88 -0.21 -7.82
CA GLY A 68 -11.35 -1.57 -8.02
C GLY A 68 -10.25 -2.64 -7.95
N PRO A 69 -10.64 -3.92 -8.17
CA PRO A 69 -9.77 -5.07 -7.94
C PRO A 69 -8.58 -5.12 -8.91
N ALA A 70 -8.74 -4.65 -10.15
CA ALA A 70 -7.65 -4.61 -11.13
C ALA A 70 -6.49 -3.71 -10.65
N ALA A 71 -6.81 -2.49 -10.18
CA ALA A 71 -5.83 -1.57 -9.59
C ALA A 71 -5.16 -2.20 -8.36
N PHE A 72 -5.93 -2.86 -7.50
CA PHE A 72 -5.40 -3.53 -6.32
C PHE A 72 -4.41 -4.65 -6.68
N VAL A 73 -4.72 -5.48 -7.68
CA VAL A 73 -3.81 -6.53 -8.15
C VAL A 73 -2.56 -5.93 -8.78
N LEU A 74 -2.69 -4.92 -9.64
CA LEU A 74 -1.56 -4.21 -10.24
C LEU A 74 -0.66 -3.57 -9.18
N TRP A 75 -1.23 -3.05 -8.11
CA TRP A 75 -0.48 -2.50 -6.99
C TRP A 75 0.38 -3.56 -6.30
N TRP A 76 -0.16 -4.75 -6.04
CA TRP A 76 0.62 -5.86 -5.48
C TRP A 76 1.72 -6.34 -6.42
N LEU A 77 1.42 -6.47 -7.72
CA LEU A 77 2.42 -6.81 -8.73
C LEU A 77 3.52 -5.74 -8.81
N GLY A 78 3.15 -4.47 -8.74
CA GLY A 78 4.07 -3.35 -8.68
C GLY A 78 4.95 -3.37 -7.44
N MET A 79 4.38 -3.66 -6.26
CA MET A 79 5.16 -3.83 -5.02
C MET A 79 6.14 -5.01 -5.12
N ALA A 80 5.76 -6.11 -5.77
CA ALA A 80 6.69 -7.22 -6.01
C ALA A 80 7.82 -6.81 -6.97
N ALA A 81 7.48 -6.17 -8.10
CA ALA A 81 8.43 -5.75 -9.13
C ALA A 81 9.41 -4.67 -8.63
N LEU A 82 8.94 -3.69 -7.87
CA LEU A 82 9.75 -2.61 -7.30
C LEU A 82 10.42 -3.02 -5.98
N GLY A 83 9.80 -3.90 -5.20
CA GLY A 83 10.28 -4.33 -3.91
C GLY A 83 11.52 -5.22 -3.98
N MET A 84 11.57 -6.15 -4.94
CA MET A 84 12.76 -7.00 -5.16
C MET A 84 14.05 -6.20 -5.41
N PRO A 85 14.11 -5.26 -6.38
CA PRO A 85 15.30 -4.45 -6.60
C PRO A 85 15.57 -3.50 -5.44
N TRP A 86 14.54 -2.96 -4.78
CA TRP A 86 14.71 -2.11 -3.59
C TRP A 86 15.42 -2.85 -2.44
N LEU A 87 14.96 -4.06 -2.10
CA LEU A 87 15.57 -4.88 -1.06
C LEU A 87 17.02 -5.26 -1.40
N ALA A 88 17.29 -5.59 -2.67
CA ALA A 88 18.64 -5.87 -3.14
C ALA A 88 19.56 -4.65 -3.04
N ALA A 89 19.06 -3.47 -3.42
CA ALA A 89 19.79 -2.21 -3.31
C ALA A 89 20.05 -1.84 -1.85
N TRP A 90 19.06 -1.97 -0.97
CA TRP A 90 19.19 -1.69 0.46
C TRP A 90 20.20 -2.60 1.15
N SER A 91 20.19 -3.90 0.84
CA SER A 91 21.18 -4.86 1.36
C SER A 91 22.61 -4.47 0.95
N ARG A 92 22.81 -4.00 -0.28
CA ARG A 92 24.12 -3.52 -0.74
C ARG A 92 24.52 -2.21 -0.06
N TYR A 93 23.57 -1.30 0.14
CA TYR A 93 23.79 -0.01 0.79
C TYR A 93 24.20 -0.17 2.27
N THR A 94 23.47 -0.99 3.03
CA THR A 94 23.75 -1.26 4.45
C THR A 94 25.09 -1.98 4.66
N LYS A 95 25.45 -2.94 3.79
CA LYS A 95 26.78 -3.58 3.82
C LYS A 95 27.94 -2.58 3.68
N ARG A 96 27.73 -1.48 2.95
CA ARG A 96 28.75 -0.43 2.74
C ARG A 96 28.79 0.61 3.86
N ARG A 97 27.81 0.60 4.77
CA ARG A 97 27.66 1.61 5.83
C ARG A 97 27.33 0.94 7.18
N PRO A 98 28.35 0.42 7.88
CA PRO A 98 28.15 -0.13 9.22
C PRO A 98 27.58 0.95 10.16
N GLY A 99 26.46 0.66 10.82
CA GLY A 99 25.75 1.58 11.73
C GLY A 99 24.36 2.04 11.26
N ILE A 100 23.96 1.72 10.03
CA ILE A 100 22.59 1.96 9.52
C ILE A 100 21.71 0.73 9.79
N ASP A 101 20.42 0.95 10.11
CA ASP A 101 19.45 -0.13 10.28
C ASP A 101 19.38 -1.01 9.03
N VAL A 102 19.48 -2.32 9.25
CA VAL A 102 19.43 -3.34 8.20
C VAL A 102 18.02 -3.45 7.60
N ARG A 103 16.98 -3.02 8.33
CA ARG A 103 15.59 -3.03 7.86
C ARG A 103 15.39 -1.98 6.76
N ALA A 104 14.98 -2.44 5.59
CA ALA A 104 14.67 -1.56 4.47
C ALA A 104 13.34 -0.84 4.73
N PRO A 105 13.28 0.50 4.63
CA PRO A 105 12.00 1.19 4.66
C PRO A 105 11.21 0.83 3.40
N PHE A 106 10.09 0.12 3.53
CA PHE A 106 9.33 -0.38 2.38
C PHE A 106 8.21 0.57 1.95
N VAL A 107 7.78 1.48 2.82
CA VAL A 107 6.78 2.54 2.52
C VAL A 107 6.96 3.23 1.17
N PRO A 108 8.16 3.65 0.72
CA PRO A 108 8.33 4.28 -0.59
C PRO A 108 7.91 3.37 -1.75
N VAL A 109 8.18 2.06 -1.65
CA VAL A 109 7.76 1.06 -2.64
C VAL A 109 6.24 0.93 -2.64
N ILE A 110 5.62 0.88 -1.46
CA ILE A 110 4.16 0.79 -1.30
C ILE A 110 3.47 1.96 -2.01
N VAL A 111 3.95 3.18 -1.77
CA VAL A 111 3.38 4.41 -2.35
C VAL A 111 3.64 4.50 -3.86
N ALA A 112 4.87 4.26 -4.31
CA ALA A 112 5.23 4.34 -5.73
C ALA A 112 4.46 3.32 -6.58
N ALA A 113 4.33 2.08 -6.09
CA ALA A 113 3.53 1.06 -6.75
C ALA A 113 2.04 1.45 -6.77
N GLY A 114 1.53 2.07 -5.70
CA GLY A 114 0.13 2.50 -5.62
C GLY A 114 -0.19 3.60 -6.63
N LEU A 115 0.70 4.60 -6.73
CA LEU A 115 0.59 5.64 -7.74
C LEU A 115 0.61 5.06 -9.16
N PHE A 116 1.56 4.16 -9.44
CA PHE A 116 1.65 3.49 -10.74
C PHE A 116 0.36 2.72 -11.06
N ALA A 117 -0.16 1.93 -10.12
CA ALA A 117 -1.35 1.12 -10.34
C ALA A 117 -2.58 1.98 -10.65
N VAL A 118 -2.79 3.07 -9.90
CA VAL A 118 -3.88 4.01 -10.17
C VAL A 118 -3.74 4.62 -11.55
N LEU A 119 -2.57 5.17 -11.88
CA LEU A 119 -2.32 5.78 -13.19
C LEU A 119 -2.52 4.79 -14.34
N ALA A 120 -2.08 3.53 -14.18
CA ALA A 120 -2.24 2.50 -15.20
C ALA A 120 -3.71 2.09 -15.42
N THR A 121 -4.58 2.26 -14.43
CA THR A 121 -6.02 1.97 -14.55
C THR A 121 -6.87 3.15 -14.99
N LEU A 122 -6.27 4.34 -15.12
CA LEU A 122 -6.93 5.55 -15.62
C LEU A 122 -6.80 5.75 -17.14
N VAL A 123 -5.99 4.92 -17.80
CA VAL A 123 -5.74 4.92 -19.25
C VAL A 123 -6.59 3.84 -19.92
#